data_AF-A0A7J8Q254-F1
#
_entry.id   AF-A0A7J8Q254-F1
#
_cell.length_a   1.000
_cell.length_b   1.000
_cell.length_c   1.000
_cell.angle_alpha   90.00
_cell.angle_beta   90.00
_cell.angle_gamma   90.00
#
_symmetry.space_group_name_H-M   'P 1'
#
loop_
_entity.id
_entity.type
_entity.pdbx_description
1 polymer ?
#
loop_
_entity_poly.entity_id
_entity_poly.type
_entity_poly.pdbx_seq_one_letter_code
_entity_poly.pdbx_strand_id
1 'polypeptide(L)'
;MAISSTFSGAKLERLLINSCSSPSASSLRACSLSHQQMKAFSKPNRGRKALAQRTGGVRCEVAQSDAINEGDKMDPSKASALSALEQLKTSAADRYTKERSSIVVIGLSVHTAPVEMREKLAIPEAEWPRAIAELCGLNHIEEAAVLSTCNRMEIYVVALSQHRGVKEVTEWMSKTSGIPVSEICEHRFLLYNKDATQHIFEVSAGLDSLVLGEGQILAQVKQVVKVGQGVVGFGRNISGLFKHAITVGKRVRTETNIAAGAVSVSSAAVELALMKLPESSHATARMLVIGAGKMGKLVIKHLVAKGCTKMVVVNRSEEKVAAIHEEMQGVEIIYRPLTDMLACSAEADVVFTSTASETPLFLKEHVKDLPPVSSEVGGLRLFVDISVPRNVGSCVSDVEGARLYNVDDLKEVVAAN
;
A
#
# COMPACT_ATOMS: atom_id res chain seq x y z
N MET A 1 51.53 -30.72 31.38
CA MET A 1 51.71 -30.87 29.92
C MET A 1 51.18 -29.57 29.30
N ALA A 2 51.99 -28.50 29.21
CA ALA A 2 52.87 -28.15 28.08
C ALA A 2 52.05 -28.09 26.76
N ILE A 3 52.01 -27.03 25.94
CA ILE A 3 53.05 -26.09 25.47
C ILE A 3 52.32 -24.78 25.01
N SER A 4 52.57 -23.60 25.60
CA SER A 4 53.39 -22.47 25.11
C SER A 4 53.23 -22.05 23.64
N SER A 5 52.79 -20.81 23.38
CA SER A 5 53.63 -19.80 22.71
C SER A 5 53.05 -18.39 22.85
N THR A 6 53.83 -17.55 23.51
CA THR A 6 53.77 -16.09 23.57
C THR A 6 54.45 -15.50 22.35
N PHE A 7 54.01 -14.32 21.88
CA PHE A 7 54.94 -13.29 21.40
C PHE A 7 54.35 -11.88 21.64
N SER A 8 55.27 -10.97 21.94
CA SER A 8 55.10 -9.65 22.55
C SER A 8 55.68 -8.56 21.64
N GLY A 9 55.20 -7.32 21.81
CA GLY A 9 55.87 -6.06 21.44
C GLY A 9 55.41 -5.44 20.11
N ALA A 10 55.25 -4.13 19.94
CA ALA A 10 55.62 -2.99 20.76
C ALA A 10 54.87 -1.69 20.32
N LYS A 11 54.93 -0.69 21.20
CA LYS A 11 54.48 0.71 21.10
C LYS A 11 55.05 1.51 19.90
N LEU A 12 54.30 2.51 19.43
CA LEU A 12 54.73 3.91 19.14
C LEU A 12 53.45 4.73 18.79
N GLU A 13 52.84 5.51 19.69
CA GLU A 13 53.07 6.93 20.02
C GLU A 13 53.17 7.97 18.87
N ARG A 14 52.21 8.92 18.93
CA ARG A 14 52.27 10.38 18.70
C ARG A 14 51.99 11.01 17.32
N LEU A 15 51.31 12.17 17.46
CA LEU A 15 51.14 13.38 16.61
C LEU A 15 49.69 13.54 16.09
N LEU A 16 48.93 14.60 16.33
CA LEU A 16 49.16 15.91 16.95
C LEU A 16 47.80 16.50 17.39
N ILE A 17 47.85 17.18 18.53
CA ILE A 17 46.88 18.16 19.02
C ILE A 17 46.98 19.41 18.16
N ASN A 18 45.84 20.03 17.80
CA ASN A 18 45.67 21.48 17.98
C ASN A 18 44.18 21.88 17.93
N SER A 19 43.69 22.21 19.12
CA SER A 19 42.56 23.07 19.40
C SER A 19 42.87 24.53 19.01
N CYS A 20 41.89 25.27 18.49
CA CYS A 20 41.30 26.46 19.15
C CYS A 20 40.60 27.43 18.18
N SER A 21 39.52 28.01 18.71
CA SER A 21 39.02 29.38 18.51
C SER A 21 38.38 29.78 17.17
N SER A 22 37.04 29.90 17.22
CA SER A 22 36.29 31.08 16.72
C SER A 22 36.64 32.33 17.58
N PRO A 23 36.26 33.60 17.26
CA PRO A 23 35.17 34.05 16.37
C PRO A 23 35.50 35.29 15.49
N SER A 24 34.60 35.68 14.57
CA SER A 24 34.12 37.06 14.38
C SER A 24 33.36 37.24 13.06
N ALA A 25 32.55 38.29 13.07
CA ALA A 25 31.44 38.59 12.18
C ALA A 25 31.81 39.12 10.79
N SER A 26 30.81 39.04 9.91
CA SER A 26 30.24 40.15 9.11
C SER A 26 30.25 39.98 7.58
N SER A 27 29.08 40.33 7.03
CA SER A 27 28.88 41.07 5.78
C SER A 27 28.89 40.31 4.44
N LEU A 28 27.67 40.22 3.90
CA LEU A 28 27.26 40.52 2.52
C LEU A 28 27.92 39.72 1.38
N ARG A 29 27.08 38.94 0.68
CA ARG A 29 26.81 39.17 -0.75
C ARG A 29 25.60 38.36 -1.22
N ALA A 30 24.61 39.10 -1.69
CA ALA A 30 23.60 38.60 -2.61
C ALA A 30 24.28 38.14 -3.90
N CYS A 31 23.89 36.97 -4.39
CA CYS A 31 24.12 36.57 -5.77
C CYS A 31 22.79 36.06 -6.34
N SER A 32 22.07 36.99 -6.95
CA SER A 32 21.05 36.73 -7.96
C SER A 32 21.69 36.11 -9.19
N LEU A 33 21.07 35.06 -9.74
CA LEU A 33 21.11 34.53 -11.11
C LEU A 33 20.35 33.19 -11.04
N SER A 34 19.44 32.78 -11.92
CA SER A 34 18.83 33.36 -13.11
C SER A 34 17.70 32.42 -13.49
N HIS A 35 16.59 32.99 -13.96
CA HIS A 35 15.47 32.30 -14.61
C HIS A 35 15.94 31.24 -15.62
N GLN A 36 15.44 30.01 -15.49
CA GLN A 36 15.18 29.16 -16.66
C GLN A 36 13.82 28.47 -16.54
N GLN A 37 13.00 28.82 -17.52
CA GLN A 37 11.66 28.40 -17.90
C GLN A 37 11.21 27.00 -17.46
N MET A 38 10.19 26.95 -16.61
CA MET A 38 9.30 25.80 -16.53
C MET A 38 8.36 25.77 -17.74
N LYS A 39 8.42 24.70 -18.54
CA LYS A 39 7.38 24.36 -19.51
C LYS A 39 6.17 23.79 -18.75
N ALA A 40 5.14 24.62 -18.62
CA ALA A 40 3.82 24.21 -18.17
C ALA A 40 3.19 23.28 -19.21
N PHE A 41 2.94 22.01 -18.85
CA PHE A 41 2.06 21.14 -19.61
C PHE A 41 0.61 21.41 -19.21
N SER A 42 -0.10 22.12 -20.10
CA SER A 42 -1.53 22.40 -20.04
C SER A 42 -2.36 21.12 -20.19
N LYS A 43 -3.23 20.82 -19.21
CA LYS A 43 -4.29 19.81 -19.34
C LYS A 43 -5.34 20.28 -20.36
N PRO A 44 -5.78 19.44 -21.32
CA PRO A 44 -6.89 19.82 -22.20
C PRO A 44 -8.23 19.59 -21.51
N ASN A 45 -8.97 20.69 -21.39
CA ASN A 45 -10.37 20.78 -21.01
C ASN A 45 -11.25 20.14 -22.11
N ARG A 46 -12.06 19.11 -21.79
CA ARG A 46 -13.06 18.56 -22.72
C ARG A 46 -14.46 18.85 -22.23
N GLY A 47 -15.06 19.85 -22.87
CA GLY A 47 -16.44 20.27 -22.68
C GLY A 47 -17.46 19.23 -23.15
N ARG A 48 -18.59 19.22 -22.45
CA ARG A 48 -19.85 18.57 -22.81
C ARG A 48 -20.31 19.05 -24.19
N LYS A 49 -20.63 18.12 -25.11
CA LYS A 49 -21.46 18.41 -26.27
C LYS A 49 -22.77 17.64 -26.21
N ALA A 50 -23.83 18.41 -26.40
CA ALA A 50 -25.23 18.02 -26.32
C ALA A 50 -25.68 17.16 -27.51
N LEU A 51 -26.68 16.35 -27.21
CA LEU A 51 -27.46 15.51 -28.11
C LEU A 51 -28.23 16.39 -29.12
N ALA A 52 -28.09 16.13 -30.41
CA ALA A 52 -28.96 16.68 -31.45
C ALA A 52 -29.67 15.54 -32.17
N GLN A 53 -31.00 15.48 -31.99
CA GLN A 53 -31.92 14.64 -32.74
C GLN A 53 -31.90 15.03 -34.22
N ARG A 54 -31.86 14.04 -35.11
CA ARG A 54 -32.32 14.20 -36.50
C ARG A 54 -33.16 13.00 -36.90
N THR A 55 -34.41 13.32 -37.20
CA THR A 55 -35.45 12.53 -37.84
C THR A 55 -35.21 12.44 -39.35
N GLY A 56 -35.67 11.35 -39.96
CA GLY A 56 -35.70 11.12 -41.41
C GLY A 56 -35.44 9.63 -41.68
N GLY A 57 -36.35 8.81 -42.19
CA GLY A 57 -37.40 9.06 -43.18
C GLY A 57 -37.15 8.07 -44.31
N VAL A 58 -37.94 6.99 -44.33
CA VAL A 58 -37.82 5.81 -45.22
C VAL A 58 -38.09 6.17 -46.68
N ARG A 59 -37.32 5.60 -47.62
CA ARG A 59 -37.80 5.35 -48.99
C ARG A 59 -37.05 4.16 -49.62
N CYS A 60 -37.75 3.03 -49.77
CA CYS A 60 -37.38 1.92 -50.64
C CYS A 60 -37.96 2.17 -52.03
N GLU A 61 -37.14 2.05 -53.07
CA GLU A 61 -37.61 1.94 -54.46
C GLU A 61 -37.72 0.46 -54.86
N VAL A 62 -38.85 0.16 -55.48
CA VAL A 62 -39.24 -1.15 -56.02
C VAL A 62 -38.82 -1.16 -57.49
N ALA A 63 -38.03 -2.16 -57.90
CA ALA A 63 -37.78 -2.45 -59.31
C ALA A 63 -38.62 -3.65 -59.74
N GLN A 64 -39.29 -3.49 -60.88
CA GLN A 64 -40.26 -4.40 -61.48
C GLN A 64 -39.62 -5.67 -62.05
N SER A 65 -40.42 -6.73 -62.02
CA SER A 65 -40.21 -8.07 -62.59
C SER A 65 -40.52 -8.13 -64.08
N ASP A 66 -39.77 -8.95 -64.83
CA ASP A 66 -40.22 -9.55 -66.08
C ASP A 66 -39.99 -11.08 -66.11
N ALA A 67 -40.88 -11.70 -66.88
CA ALA A 67 -41.34 -13.08 -67.00
C ALA A 67 -40.38 -14.26 -67.34
N ILE A 68 -40.74 -15.43 -66.75
CA ILE A 68 -40.83 -16.82 -67.28
C ILE A 68 -39.54 -17.62 -67.60
N ASN A 69 -39.29 -18.69 -66.82
CA ASN A 69 -39.32 -20.08 -67.33
C ASN A 69 -39.40 -21.12 -66.18
N GLU A 70 -40.28 -22.12 -66.32
CA GLU A 70 -40.43 -23.25 -65.40
C GLU A 70 -39.29 -24.27 -65.57
N GLY A 71 -38.81 -24.83 -64.45
CA GLY A 71 -37.79 -25.88 -64.44
C GLY A 71 -37.33 -26.22 -63.03
N ASP A 72 -38.06 -27.14 -62.40
CA ASP A 72 -37.79 -27.89 -61.17
C ASP A 72 -36.34 -27.81 -60.61
N LYS A 73 -36.06 -26.84 -59.71
CA LYS A 73 -34.81 -26.77 -58.93
C LYS A 73 -35.01 -26.11 -57.57
N MET A 74 -34.39 -26.72 -56.57
CA MET A 74 -34.37 -26.36 -55.15
C MET A 74 -34.19 -24.85 -54.91
N ASP A 75 -35.09 -24.29 -54.11
CA ASP A 75 -35.27 -22.86 -53.82
C ASP A 75 -33.98 -22.21 -53.24
N PRO A 76 -33.24 -21.35 -54.00
CA PRO A 76 -31.96 -20.77 -53.57
C PRO A 76 -32.08 -19.79 -52.42
N SER A 77 -33.30 -19.29 -52.18
CA SER A 77 -33.63 -18.28 -51.18
C SER A 77 -33.47 -18.78 -49.73
N LYS A 78 -33.80 -20.06 -49.48
CA LYS A 78 -33.67 -20.67 -48.14
C LYS A 78 -32.24 -21.00 -47.77
N ALA A 79 -31.41 -21.42 -48.73
CA ALA A 79 -29.99 -21.68 -48.52
C ALA A 79 -29.23 -20.38 -48.22
N SER A 80 -29.56 -19.29 -48.94
CA SER A 80 -29.01 -17.96 -48.69
C SER A 80 -29.43 -17.40 -47.32
N ALA A 81 -30.69 -17.57 -46.92
CA ALA A 81 -31.19 -17.10 -45.63
C ALA A 81 -30.58 -17.88 -44.45
N LEU A 82 -30.43 -19.20 -44.57
CA LEU A 82 -29.76 -20.04 -43.56
C LEU A 82 -28.27 -19.72 -43.46
N SER A 83 -27.59 -19.53 -44.59
CA SER A 83 -26.18 -19.11 -44.64
C SER A 83 -25.99 -17.71 -44.05
N ALA A 84 -26.90 -16.77 -44.31
CA ALA A 84 -26.88 -15.43 -43.72
C ALA A 84 -27.16 -15.46 -42.20
N LEU A 85 -28.04 -16.35 -41.73
CA LEU A 85 -28.32 -16.56 -40.30
C LEU A 85 -27.14 -17.23 -39.58
N GLU A 86 -26.47 -18.18 -40.23
CA GLU A 86 -25.23 -18.79 -39.74
C GLU A 86 -24.07 -17.80 -39.75
N GLN A 87 -23.95 -16.94 -40.76
CA GLN A 87 -22.99 -15.84 -40.81
C GLN A 87 -23.29 -14.75 -39.75
N LEU A 88 -24.56 -14.51 -39.42
CA LEU A 88 -24.95 -13.64 -38.31
C LEU A 88 -24.67 -14.28 -36.94
N LYS A 89 -24.91 -15.59 -36.77
CA LYS A 89 -24.57 -16.32 -35.54
C LYS A 89 -23.07 -16.45 -35.32
N THR A 90 -22.32 -16.79 -36.36
CA THR A 90 -20.84 -16.83 -36.31
C THR A 90 -20.26 -15.43 -36.15
N SER A 91 -20.77 -14.40 -36.84
CA SER A 91 -20.30 -13.02 -36.63
C SER A 91 -20.76 -12.40 -35.31
N ALA A 92 -21.84 -12.87 -34.69
CA ALA A 92 -22.24 -12.45 -33.34
C ALA A 92 -21.42 -13.18 -32.27
N ALA A 93 -21.18 -14.48 -32.44
CA ALA A 93 -20.28 -15.26 -31.59
C ALA A 93 -18.83 -14.76 -31.69
N ASP A 94 -18.33 -14.48 -32.90
CA ASP A 94 -16.99 -13.90 -33.15
C ASP A 94 -16.89 -12.42 -32.74
N ARG A 95 -17.99 -11.66 -32.73
CA ARG A 95 -18.00 -10.31 -32.13
C ARG A 95 -17.97 -10.37 -30.60
N TYR A 96 -18.47 -11.45 -29.99
CA TYR A 96 -18.48 -11.67 -28.55
C TYR A 96 -17.17 -12.31 -28.04
N THR A 97 -16.53 -13.18 -28.82
CA THR A 97 -15.24 -13.82 -28.49
C THR A 97 -14.02 -12.95 -28.84
N LYS A 98 -14.23 -11.78 -29.46
CA LYS A 98 -13.18 -10.81 -29.80
C LYS A 98 -13.09 -9.64 -28.81
N GLU A 99 -13.75 -9.72 -27.65
CA GLU A 99 -13.33 -8.90 -26.51
C GLU A 99 -12.01 -9.50 -25.99
N ARG A 100 -10.90 -8.80 -26.26
CA ARG A 100 -9.59 -9.18 -25.74
C ARG A 100 -9.65 -9.16 -24.22
N SER A 101 -9.36 -10.31 -23.58
CA SER A 101 -9.13 -10.38 -22.14
C SER A 101 -8.22 -9.23 -21.73
N SER A 102 -8.66 -8.46 -20.75
CA SER A 102 -7.99 -7.23 -20.32
C SER A 102 -7.47 -7.39 -18.91
N ILE A 103 -6.24 -6.91 -18.66
CA ILE A 103 -5.72 -6.80 -17.31
C ILE A 103 -6.37 -5.57 -16.67
N VAL A 104 -6.92 -5.71 -15.48
CA VAL A 104 -7.57 -4.62 -14.75
C VAL A 104 -7.03 -4.59 -13.34
N VAL A 105 -6.72 -3.39 -12.82
CA VAL A 105 -6.50 -3.18 -11.40
C VAL A 105 -7.63 -2.36 -10.83
N ILE A 106 -8.19 -2.85 -9.73
CA ILE A 106 -9.34 -2.28 -9.03
C ILE A 106 -8.96 -2.22 -7.57
N GLY A 107 -9.07 -1.06 -6.93
CA GLY A 107 -8.69 -0.98 -5.53
C GLY A 107 -9.01 0.32 -4.84
N LEU A 108 -8.60 0.36 -3.57
CA LEU A 108 -8.56 1.55 -2.74
C LEU A 108 -7.12 1.87 -2.37
N SER A 109 -6.75 3.14 -2.44
CA SER A 109 -5.42 3.63 -2.07
C SER A 109 -5.56 4.69 -0.97
N VAL A 110 -4.49 4.89 -0.21
CA VAL A 110 -4.34 5.97 0.76
C VAL A 110 -4.62 7.35 0.16
N HIS A 111 -4.47 7.51 -1.16
CA HIS A 111 -4.77 8.75 -1.88
C HIS A 111 -6.27 9.00 -2.04
N THR A 112 -7.07 7.94 -2.08
CA THR A 112 -8.50 8.02 -2.41
C THR A 112 -9.40 7.64 -1.26
N ALA A 113 -8.99 6.73 -0.38
CA ALA A 113 -9.81 6.17 0.70
C ALA A 113 -9.10 6.29 2.07
N PRO A 114 -9.85 6.65 3.13
CA PRO A 114 -9.29 6.71 4.47
C PRO A 114 -9.10 5.30 5.07
N VAL A 115 -8.27 5.18 6.11
CA VAL A 115 -7.90 3.90 6.72
C VAL A 115 -9.11 3.11 7.24
N GLU A 116 -10.14 3.75 7.80
CA GLU A 116 -11.36 3.10 8.28
C GLU A 116 -12.15 2.38 7.20
N MET A 117 -11.97 2.79 5.95
CA MET A 117 -12.55 2.11 4.79
C MET A 117 -11.62 1.01 4.30
N ARG A 118 -10.32 1.31 4.20
CA ARG A 118 -9.31 0.38 3.66
C ARG A 118 -9.13 -0.85 4.56
N GLU A 119 -9.22 -0.70 5.88
CA GLU A 119 -9.06 -1.80 6.82
C GLU A 119 -10.16 -2.87 6.70
N LYS A 120 -11.39 -2.48 6.32
CA LYS A 120 -12.49 -3.44 6.08
C LYS A 120 -12.28 -4.30 4.85
N LEU A 121 -11.39 -3.87 3.94
CA LEU A 121 -10.98 -4.60 2.76
C LEU A 121 -9.60 -5.24 2.92
N ALA A 122 -8.95 -5.10 4.07
CA ALA A 122 -7.64 -5.69 4.29
C ALA A 122 -7.76 -7.22 4.36
N ILE A 123 -7.12 -7.92 3.42
CA ILE A 123 -7.12 -9.39 3.38
C ILE A 123 -5.78 -9.90 3.88
N PRO A 124 -5.75 -10.71 4.96
CA PRO A 124 -4.53 -11.29 5.48
C PRO A 124 -3.93 -12.30 4.51
N GLU A 125 -2.61 -12.51 4.58
CA GLU A 125 -1.86 -13.39 3.65
C GLU A 125 -2.44 -14.81 3.58
N ALA A 126 -2.90 -15.35 4.71
CA ALA A 126 -3.49 -16.68 4.81
C ALA A 126 -4.78 -16.83 3.97
N GLU A 127 -5.48 -15.73 3.71
CA GLU A 127 -6.75 -15.73 2.97
C GLU A 127 -6.58 -15.41 1.48
N TRP A 128 -5.39 -15.00 1.02
CA TRP A 128 -5.17 -14.69 -0.40
C TRP A 128 -5.56 -15.83 -1.34
N PRO A 129 -5.23 -17.12 -1.08
CA PRO A 129 -5.66 -18.22 -1.94
C PRO A 129 -7.18 -18.33 -2.05
N ARG A 130 -7.89 -18.15 -0.93
CA ARG A 130 -9.36 -18.17 -0.89
C ARG A 130 -9.94 -17.00 -1.67
N ALA A 131 -9.44 -15.78 -1.45
CA ALA A 131 -9.89 -14.59 -2.15
C ALA A 131 -9.69 -14.72 -3.68
N ILE A 132 -8.54 -15.25 -4.12
CA ILE A 132 -8.26 -15.51 -5.54
C ILE A 132 -9.26 -16.53 -6.10
N ALA A 133 -9.55 -17.60 -5.38
CA ALA A 133 -10.51 -18.62 -5.82
C ALA A 133 -11.94 -18.06 -5.93
N GLU A 134 -12.38 -17.25 -4.96
CA GLU A 134 -13.68 -16.58 -5.01
C GLU A 134 -13.78 -15.59 -6.18
N LEU A 135 -12.73 -14.80 -6.41
CA LEU A 135 -12.66 -13.86 -7.54
C LEU A 135 -12.70 -14.58 -8.90
N CYS A 136 -11.97 -15.68 -9.05
CA CYS A 136 -11.98 -16.48 -10.29
C CYS A 136 -13.26 -17.32 -10.45
N GLY A 137 -14.09 -17.42 -9.41
CA GLY A 137 -15.43 -17.98 -9.51
C GLY A 137 -16.46 -17.04 -10.16
N LEU A 138 -16.11 -15.78 -10.38
CA LEU A 138 -16.95 -14.79 -11.06
C LEU A 138 -16.93 -15.03 -12.57
N ASN A 139 -18.08 -14.81 -13.24
CA ASN A 139 -18.27 -15.21 -14.64
C ASN A 139 -17.29 -14.57 -15.63
N HIS A 140 -16.83 -13.35 -15.34
CA HIS A 140 -15.99 -12.60 -16.27
C HIS A 140 -14.54 -12.49 -15.81
N ILE A 141 -14.09 -13.27 -14.82
CA ILE A 141 -12.73 -13.20 -14.24
C ILE A 141 -12.00 -14.53 -14.46
N GLU A 142 -10.90 -14.50 -15.21
CA GLU A 142 -10.09 -15.71 -15.52
C GLU A 142 -8.94 -15.92 -14.53
N GLU A 143 -8.31 -14.81 -14.12
CA GLU A 143 -7.15 -14.82 -13.22
C GLU A 143 -7.30 -13.67 -12.21
N ALA A 144 -6.76 -13.86 -11.01
CA ALA A 144 -6.79 -12.84 -9.96
C ALA A 144 -5.53 -12.85 -9.08
N ALA A 145 -5.21 -11.68 -8.51
CA ALA A 145 -4.27 -11.52 -7.42
C ALA A 145 -4.71 -10.39 -6.49
N VAL A 146 -4.34 -10.53 -5.21
CA VAL A 146 -4.62 -9.56 -4.15
C VAL A 146 -3.31 -8.97 -3.67
N LEU A 147 -3.21 -7.64 -3.66
CA LEU A 147 -2.12 -6.88 -3.04
C LEU A 147 -2.70 -6.04 -1.90
N SER A 148 -2.60 -6.57 -0.69
CA SER A 148 -3.11 -5.96 0.55
C SER A 148 -1.95 -5.43 1.39
N THR A 149 -1.97 -4.14 1.70
CA THR A 149 -0.92 -3.42 2.43
C THR A 149 -1.53 -2.36 3.35
N CYS A 150 -0.72 -1.69 4.17
CA CYS A 150 -1.20 -0.59 5.01
C CYS A 150 -1.63 0.66 4.24
N ASN A 151 -1.25 0.82 2.97
CA ASN A 151 -1.54 2.01 2.15
C ASN A 151 -2.47 1.72 0.97
N ARG A 152 -2.66 0.46 0.60
CA ARG A 152 -3.44 0.07 -0.58
C ARG A 152 -4.02 -1.32 -0.42
N MET A 153 -5.21 -1.49 -0.96
CA MET A 153 -5.82 -2.77 -1.21
C MET A 153 -6.21 -2.82 -2.69
N GLU A 154 -5.47 -3.63 -3.45
CA GLU A 154 -5.60 -3.70 -4.91
C GLU A 154 -5.86 -5.13 -5.35
N ILE A 155 -6.78 -5.27 -6.30
CA ILE A 155 -7.16 -6.53 -6.92
C ILE A 155 -6.79 -6.42 -8.40
N TYR A 156 -5.88 -7.30 -8.83
CA TYR A 156 -5.45 -7.40 -10.22
C TYR A 156 -6.14 -8.60 -10.85
N VAL A 157 -6.85 -8.39 -11.96
CA VAL A 157 -7.61 -9.44 -12.63
C VAL A 157 -7.38 -9.47 -14.12
N VAL A 158 -7.58 -10.64 -14.72
CA VAL A 158 -7.80 -10.80 -16.16
C VAL A 158 -9.30 -10.93 -16.36
N ALA A 159 -9.90 -9.91 -16.99
CA ALA A 159 -11.34 -9.87 -17.23
C ALA A 159 -11.68 -10.14 -18.70
N LEU A 160 -12.63 -11.04 -18.95
CA LEU A 160 -13.19 -11.32 -20.27
C LEU A 160 -13.92 -10.10 -20.85
N SER A 161 -14.61 -9.36 -19.99
CA SER A 161 -15.27 -8.10 -20.34
C SER A 161 -14.98 -7.05 -19.28
N GLN A 162 -14.41 -5.91 -19.69
CA GLN A 162 -13.93 -4.89 -18.76
C GLN A 162 -15.02 -4.36 -17.84
N HIS A 163 -16.18 -3.98 -18.38
CA HIS A 163 -17.24 -3.39 -17.58
C HIS A 163 -17.90 -4.39 -16.64
N ARG A 164 -18.11 -5.63 -17.10
CA ARG A 164 -18.75 -6.68 -16.29
C ARG A 164 -17.80 -7.20 -15.22
N GLY A 165 -16.53 -7.45 -15.56
CA GLY A 165 -15.51 -7.85 -14.60
C GLY A 165 -15.32 -6.80 -13.50
N VAL A 166 -15.25 -5.51 -13.85
CA VAL A 166 -15.16 -4.43 -12.85
C VAL A 166 -16.38 -4.41 -11.93
N LYS A 167 -17.59 -4.57 -12.49
CA LYS A 167 -18.83 -4.64 -11.70
C LYS A 167 -18.77 -5.81 -10.71
N GLU A 168 -18.49 -7.02 -11.19
CA GLU A 168 -18.46 -8.23 -10.37
C GLU A 168 -17.41 -8.15 -9.25
N VAL A 169 -16.20 -7.65 -9.56
CA VAL A 169 -15.16 -7.47 -8.54
C VAL A 169 -15.56 -6.40 -7.51
N THR A 170 -16.21 -5.32 -7.94
CA THR A 170 -16.68 -4.27 -7.01
C THR A 170 -17.79 -4.79 -6.10
N GLU A 171 -18.71 -5.60 -6.62
CA GLU A 171 -19.74 -6.27 -5.84
C GLU A 171 -19.14 -7.28 -4.85
N TRP A 172 -18.10 -8.03 -5.27
CA TRP A 172 -17.34 -8.90 -4.38
C TRP A 172 -16.65 -8.11 -3.27
N MET A 173 -15.98 -6.98 -3.59
CA MET A 173 -15.38 -6.10 -2.58
C MET A 173 -16.42 -5.62 -1.56
N SER A 174 -17.61 -5.22 -2.02
CA SER A 174 -18.71 -4.80 -1.16
C SER A 174 -19.18 -5.92 -0.24
N LYS A 175 -19.38 -7.12 -0.79
CA LYS A 175 -19.80 -8.30 -0.01
C LYS A 175 -18.77 -8.69 1.06
N THR A 176 -17.49 -8.68 0.72
CA THR A 176 -16.40 -9.10 1.63
C THR A 176 -16.17 -8.08 2.74
N SER A 177 -16.28 -6.78 2.45
CA SER A 177 -15.99 -5.71 3.41
C SER A 177 -17.20 -5.19 4.18
N GLY A 178 -18.41 -5.48 3.70
CA GLY A 178 -19.66 -4.89 4.19
C GLY A 178 -19.85 -3.42 3.80
N ILE A 179 -18.96 -2.83 3.00
CA ILE A 179 -19.09 -1.45 2.53
C ILE A 179 -20.05 -1.40 1.33
N PRO A 180 -21.01 -0.48 1.26
CA PRO A 180 -21.89 -0.33 0.10
C PRO A 180 -21.12 -0.09 -1.21
N VAL A 181 -21.58 -0.70 -2.31
CA VAL A 181 -20.99 -0.53 -3.66
C VAL A 181 -20.86 0.93 -4.06
N SER A 182 -21.84 1.77 -3.71
CA SER A 182 -21.83 3.22 -4.02
C SER A 182 -20.64 3.92 -3.36
N GLU A 183 -20.40 3.64 -2.09
CA GLU A 183 -19.30 4.23 -1.31
C GLU A 183 -17.94 3.73 -1.86
N ILE A 184 -17.82 2.43 -2.17
CA ILE A 184 -16.62 1.92 -2.84
C ILE A 184 -16.38 2.65 -4.16
N CYS A 185 -17.42 2.88 -4.97
CA CYS A 185 -17.27 3.56 -6.26
C CYS A 185 -16.76 5.00 -6.15
N GLU A 186 -17.06 5.71 -5.05
CA GLU A 186 -16.59 7.08 -4.82
C GLU A 186 -15.07 7.13 -4.57
N HIS A 187 -14.53 6.09 -3.94
CA HIS A 187 -13.11 6.01 -3.56
C HIS A 187 -12.28 5.06 -4.42
N ARG A 188 -12.91 4.30 -5.32
CA ARG A 188 -12.27 3.29 -6.18
C ARG A 188 -11.35 3.94 -7.20
N PHE A 189 -10.10 3.49 -7.25
CA PHE A 189 -9.27 3.69 -8.43
C PHE A 189 -9.37 2.48 -9.37
N LEU A 190 -9.25 2.75 -10.66
CA LEU A 190 -9.48 1.77 -11.72
C LEU A 190 -8.58 2.08 -12.91
N LEU A 191 -7.71 1.12 -13.27
CA LEU A 191 -6.83 1.24 -14.43
C LEU A 191 -6.88 -0.03 -15.28
N TYR A 192 -6.60 0.13 -16.58
CA TYR A 192 -6.71 -0.94 -17.56
C TYR A 192 -5.40 -1.19 -18.30
N ASN A 193 -5.11 -2.46 -18.58
CA ASN A 193 -4.07 -2.95 -19.47
C ASN A 193 -2.70 -2.33 -19.20
N LYS A 194 -2.25 -1.44 -20.10
CA LYS A 194 -0.95 -0.78 -20.00
C LYS A 194 -0.86 0.10 -18.77
N ASP A 195 -1.94 0.80 -18.41
CA ASP A 195 -1.96 1.67 -17.23
C ASP A 195 -1.94 0.85 -15.94
N ALA A 196 -2.64 -0.30 -15.91
CA ALA A 196 -2.55 -1.25 -14.80
C ALA A 196 -1.14 -1.83 -14.64
N THR A 197 -0.46 -2.11 -15.76
CA THR A 197 0.92 -2.61 -15.77
C THR A 197 1.91 -1.53 -15.33
N GLN A 198 1.75 -0.31 -15.82
CA GLN A 198 2.54 0.85 -15.41
C GLN A 198 2.40 1.10 -13.90
N HIS A 199 1.16 1.07 -13.39
CA HIS A 199 0.85 1.26 -11.99
C HIS A 199 1.57 0.26 -11.08
N ILE A 200 1.45 -1.05 -11.34
CA ILE A 200 2.13 -2.04 -10.49
C ILE A 200 3.66 -1.94 -10.55
N PHE A 201 4.22 -1.45 -11.66
CA PHE A 201 5.65 -1.17 -11.78
C PHE A 201 6.06 0.03 -10.92
N GLU A 202 5.29 1.11 -10.93
CA GLU A 202 5.48 2.29 -10.07
C GLU A 202 5.34 1.93 -8.59
N VAL A 203 4.31 1.16 -8.23
CA VAL A 203 4.11 0.61 -6.88
C VAL A 203 5.29 -0.27 -6.46
N SER A 204 5.73 -1.20 -7.31
CA SER A 204 6.86 -2.09 -7.00
C SER A 204 8.20 -1.34 -6.90
N ALA A 205 8.34 -0.25 -7.64
CA ALA A 205 9.47 0.67 -7.56
C ALA A 205 9.44 1.55 -6.30
N GLY A 206 8.29 1.67 -5.63
CA GLY A 206 8.08 2.56 -4.49
C GLY A 206 7.86 4.02 -4.90
N LEU A 207 7.46 4.28 -6.14
CA LEU A 207 7.12 5.62 -6.66
C LEU A 207 5.72 6.05 -6.25
N ASP A 208 4.80 5.08 -6.19
CA ASP A 208 3.48 5.27 -5.59
C ASP A 208 3.48 4.60 -4.21
N SER A 209 4.06 5.28 -3.23
CA SER A 209 4.06 4.89 -1.81
C SER A 209 3.87 6.14 -0.97
N LEU A 210 3.32 6.00 0.24
CA LEU A 210 3.32 7.09 1.22
C LEU A 210 4.74 7.63 1.39
N VAL A 211 5.73 6.74 1.42
CA VAL A 211 7.13 7.12 1.48
C VAL A 211 7.86 6.66 0.23
N LEU A 212 8.39 7.62 -0.52
CA LEU A 212 9.07 7.37 -1.79
C LEU A 212 10.28 6.46 -1.58
N GLY A 213 10.39 5.42 -2.41
CA GLY A 213 11.52 4.48 -2.40
C GLY A 213 11.45 3.36 -1.35
N GLU A 214 10.39 3.33 -0.52
CA GLU A 214 10.24 2.34 0.54
C GLU A 214 10.40 0.89 0.02
N GLY A 215 11.32 0.11 0.62
CA GLY A 215 11.62 -1.26 0.18
C GLY A 215 10.55 -2.32 0.49
N GLN A 216 9.59 -2.03 1.37
CA GLN A 216 8.67 -3.05 1.89
C GLN A 216 7.63 -3.50 0.86
N ILE A 217 7.14 -2.59 0.02
CA ILE A 217 6.15 -2.90 -1.01
C ILE A 217 6.67 -3.96 -2.00
N LEU A 218 7.95 -3.87 -2.38
CA LEU A 218 8.57 -4.88 -3.25
C LEU A 218 8.64 -6.26 -2.56
N ALA A 219 8.83 -6.30 -1.24
CA ALA A 219 8.80 -7.54 -0.49
C ALA A 219 7.39 -8.15 -0.45
N GLN A 220 6.34 -7.32 -0.36
CA GLN A 220 4.95 -7.78 -0.44
C GLN A 220 4.61 -8.31 -1.84
N VAL A 221 5.03 -7.64 -2.91
CA VAL A 221 4.84 -8.13 -4.29
C VAL A 221 5.53 -9.49 -4.49
N LYS A 222 6.74 -9.67 -3.93
CA LYS A 222 7.42 -10.99 -3.91
C LYS A 222 6.61 -12.04 -3.15
N GLN A 223 5.99 -11.66 -2.03
CA GLN A 223 5.17 -12.56 -1.24
C GLN A 223 3.91 -12.99 -1.99
N VAL A 224 3.24 -12.08 -2.71
CA VAL A 224 2.09 -12.42 -3.58
C VAL A 224 2.46 -13.48 -4.61
N VAL A 225 3.62 -13.33 -5.29
CA VAL A 225 4.09 -14.34 -6.24
C VAL A 225 4.41 -15.67 -5.54
N LYS A 226 5.00 -15.63 -4.33
CA LYS A 226 5.36 -16.83 -3.58
C LYS A 226 4.12 -17.60 -3.12
N VAL A 227 3.12 -16.92 -2.57
CA VAL A 227 1.87 -17.52 -2.09
C VAL A 227 0.99 -17.95 -3.26
N GLY A 228 0.94 -17.16 -4.33
CA GLY A 228 0.19 -17.48 -5.53
C GLY A 228 0.73 -18.70 -6.29
N GLN A 229 1.98 -19.13 -6.04
CA GLN A 229 2.48 -20.39 -6.57
C GLN A 229 1.68 -21.57 -5.99
N GLY A 230 0.90 -22.23 -6.84
CA GLY A 230 0.04 -23.34 -6.46
C GLY A 230 -1.44 -22.97 -6.26
N VAL A 231 -1.79 -21.68 -6.36
CA VAL A 231 -3.19 -21.23 -6.32
C VAL A 231 -3.80 -21.29 -7.71
N VAL A 232 -4.84 -22.10 -7.88
CA VAL A 232 -5.68 -22.11 -9.08
C VAL A 232 -6.37 -20.75 -9.17
N GLY A 233 -6.10 -19.99 -10.24
CA GLY A 233 -6.56 -18.60 -10.40
C GLY A 233 -5.43 -17.57 -10.41
N PHE A 234 -4.25 -17.87 -9.86
CA PHE A 234 -3.04 -17.06 -10.05
C PHE A 234 -2.36 -17.45 -11.38
N GLY A 235 -3.04 -17.15 -12.48
CA GLY A 235 -2.69 -17.63 -13.82
C GLY A 235 -1.45 -16.98 -14.44
N ARG A 236 -1.22 -17.27 -15.72
CA ARG A 236 0.03 -16.92 -16.41
C ARG A 236 0.18 -15.42 -16.64
N ASN A 237 -0.91 -14.72 -16.93
CA ASN A 237 -0.87 -13.29 -17.21
C ASN A 237 -0.56 -12.51 -15.92
N ILE A 238 -1.29 -12.79 -14.83
CA ILE A 238 -1.10 -12.14 -13.53
C ILE A 238 0.24 -12.55 -12.91
N SER A 239 0.60 -13.83 -12.92
CA SER A 239 1.92 -14.29 -12.44
C SER A 239 3.06 -13.65 -13.23
N GLY A 240 2.93 -13.55 -14.55
CA GLY A 240 3.90 -12.90 -15.42
C GLY A 240 4.04 -11.40 -15.12
N LEU A 241 2.92 -10.71 -14.89
CA LEU A 241 2.87 -9.30 -14.52
C LEU A 241 3.61 -9.04 -13.19
N PHE A 242 3.27 -9.77 -12.13
CA PHE A 242 3.90 -9.60 -10.82
C PHE A 242 5.38 -9.97 -10.83
N LYS A 243 5.79 -11.01 -11.57
CA LYS A 243 7.21 -11.36 -11.74
C LYS A 243 7.98 -10.24 -12.46
N HIS A 244 7.41 -9.63 -13.50
CA HIS A 244 8.02 -8.47 -14.15
C HIS A 244 8.08 -7.27 -13.21
N ALA A 245 7.04 -7.03 -12.41
CA ALA A 245 7.01 -5.96 -11.43
C ALA A 245 8.14 -6.09 -10.39
N ILE A 246 8.46 -7.33 -9.96
CA ILE A 246 9.62 -7.61 -9.10
C ILE A 246 10.93 -7.24 -9.81
N THR A 247 11.09 -7.60 -11.09
CA THR A 247 12.28 -7.27 -11.88
C THR A 247 12.45 -5.75 -12.01
N VAL A 248 11.36 -5.03 -12.35
CA VAL A 248 11.37 -3.57 -12.45
C VAL A 248 11.72 -2.93 -11.10
N GLY A 249 11.06 -3.34 -10.02
CA GLY A 249 11.31 -2.79 -8.69
C GLY A 249 12.73 -3.05 -8.17
N LYS A 250 13.37 -4.16 -8.56
CA LYS A 250 14.80 -4.41 -8.31
C LYS A 250 15.69 -3.48 -9.13
N ARG A 251 15.45 -3.40 -10.44
CA ARG A 251 16.23 -2.56 -11.36
C ARG A 251 16.20 -1.10 -10.95
N VAL A 252 15.03 -0.53 -10.66
CA VAL A 252 14.91 0.87 -10.22
C VAL A 252 15.73 1.11 -8.95
N ARG A 253 15.73 0.19 -7.97
CA ARG A 253 16.52 0.36 -6.74
C ARG A 253 18.03 0.20 -6.92
N THR A 254 18.46 -0.56 -7.92
CA THR A 254 19.90 -0.77 -8.21
C THR A 254 20.45 0.30 -9.15
N GLU A 255 19.65 0.74 -10.12
CA GLU A 255 20.04 1.70 -11.16
C GLU A 255 19.78 3.16 -10.74
N THR A 256 19.07 3.40 -9.62
CA THR A 256 18.80 4.74 -9.09
C THR A 256 19.06 4.84 -7.59
N ASN A 257 19.21 6.07 -7.10
CA ASN A 257 19.38 6.34 -5.67
C ASN A 257 18.04 6.41 -4.90
N ILE A 258 16.92 5.92 -5.45
CA ILE A 258 15.61 6.05 -4.81
C ILE A 258 15.55 5.38 -3.43
N ALA A 259 16.36 4.34 -3.19
CA ALA A 259 16.42 3.66 -1.90
C ALA A 259 17.35 4.36 -0.89
N ALA A 260 18.23 5.26 -1.35
CA ALA A 260 19.15 5.98 -0.49
C ALA A 260 18.39 7.06 0.28
N GLY A 261 18.37 6.95 1.62
CA GLY A 261 17.66 7.91 2.46
C GLY A 261 16.13 7.78 2.42
N ALA A 262 15.58 6.73 1.81
CA ALA A 262 14.15 6.48 1.81
C ALA A 262 13.65 6.33 3.26
N VAL A 263 12.79 7.26 3.67
CA VAL A 263 12.03 7.18 4.91
C VAL A 263 11.09 5.95 4.79
N SER A 264 10.76 5.31 5.91
CA SER A 264 9.80 4.20 5.97
C SER A 264 8.58 4.60 6.78
N VAL A 265 7.48 3.85 6.67
CA VAL A 265 6.30 4.08 7.52
C VAL A 265 6.68 4.08 9.01
N SER A 266 7.54 3.13 9.44
CA SER A 266 8.03 3.06 10.82
C SER A 266 8.88 4.27 11.23
N SER A 267 9.68 4.84 10.32
CA SER A 267 10.48 6.02 10.64
C SER A 267 9.63 7.29 10.67
N ALA A 268 8.68 7.42 9.73
CA ALA A 268 7.70 8.50 9.72
C ALA A 268 6.86 8.48 11.00
N ALA A 269 6.52 7.30 11.53
CA ALA A 269 5.82 7.16 12.80
C ALA A 269 6.63 7.67 14.00
N VAL A 270 7.93 7.34 14.05
CA VAL A 270 8.82 7.86 15.10
C VAL A 270 8.99 9.37 14.98
N GLU A 271 9.16 9.89 13.77
CA GLU A 271 9.27 11.32 13.53
C GLU A 271 7.98 12.07 13.87
N LEU A 272 6.81 11.50 13.55
CA LEU A 272 5.53 12.06 13.94
C LEU A 272 5.42 12.14 15.46
N ALA A 273 5.75 11.06 16.17
CA ALA A 273 5.72 11.05 17.63
C ALA A 273 6.60 12.16 18.23
N LEU A 274 7.85 12.29 17.75
CA LEU A 274 8.77 13.33 18.21
C LEU A 274 8.29 14.74 17.86
N MET A 275 7.69 14.95 16.69
CA MET A 275 7.13 16.25 16.28
C MET A 275 5.97 16.68 17.18
N LYS A 276 5.18 15.73 17.70
CA LYS A 276 4.04 16.01 18.57
C LYS A 276 4.41 16.11 20.06
N LEU A 277 5.57 15.60 20.45
CA LEU A 277 6.13 15.79 21.79
C LEU A 277 6.85 17.14 21.89
N PRO A 278 6.85 17.78 23.08
CA PRO A 278 7.74 18.91 23.36
C PRO A 278 9.21 18.52 23.12
N GLU A 279 10.00 19.39 22.47
CA GLU A 279 11.42 19.11 22.19
C GLU A 279 12.23 18.79 23.45
N SER A 280 11.91 19.46 24.56
CA SER A 280 12.55 19.24 25.86
C SER A 280 12.36 17.81 26.40
N SER A 281 11.35 17.09 25.92
CA SER A 281 10.97 15.78 26.44
C SER A 281 11.41 14.62 25.56
N HIS A 282 12.08 14.86 24.43
CA HIS A 282 12.49 13.78 23.51
C HIS A 282 13.40 12.73 24.17
N ALA A 283 14.28 13.16 25.08
CA ALA A 283 15.21 12.28 25.78
C ALA A 283 14.58 11.55 26.99
N THR A 284 13.50 12.08 27.55
CA THR A 284 12.88 11.56 28.79
C THR A 284 11.56 10.82 28.55
N ALA A 285 10.94 11.01 27.38
CA ALA A 285 9.68 10.36 27.03
C ALA A 285 9.82 8.83 27.03
N ARG A 286 8.89 8.17 27.73
CA ARG A 286 8.86 6.72 27.90
C ARG A 286 8.20 6.07 26.68
N MET A 287 8.99 5.30 25.95
CA MET A 287 8.59 4.66 24.70
C MET A 287 8.11 3.22 24.94
N LEU A 288 6.93 2.90 24.44
CA LEU A 288 6.37 1.55 24.40
C LEU A 288 6.12 1.12 22.95
N VAL A 289 6.60 -0.06 22.57
CA VAL A 289 6.32 -0.68 21.27
C VAL A 289 5.56 -1.99 21.47
N ILE A 290 4.37 -2.09 20.89
CA ILE A 290 3.52 -3.27 20.93
C ILE A 290 3.61 -3.98 19.59
N GLY A 291 4.18 -5.18 19.61
CA GLY A 291 4.50 -5.99 18.45
C GLY A 291 5.97 -5.88 18.06
N ALA A 292 6.67 -7.01 18.06
CA ALA A 292 8.08 -7.11 17.64
C ALA A 292 8.22 -7.78 16.26
N GLY A 293 7.31 -7.44 15.35
CA GLY A 293 7.35 -7.89 13.95
C GLY A 293 8.35 -7.10 13.11
N LYS A 294 8.25 -7.23 11.78
CA LYS A 294 9.08 -6.45 10.84
C LYS A 294 8.93 -4.94 11.07
N MET A 295 7.69 -4.47 11.28
CA MET A 295 7.39 -3.06 11.54
C MET A 295 7.90 -2.60 12.89
N GLY A 296 7.59 -3.33 13.96
CA GLY A 296 8.07 -3.02 15.31
C GLY A 296 9.60 -2.94 15.41
N LYS A 297 10.31 -3.89 14.78
CA LYS A 297 11.78 -3.85 14.69
C LYS A 297 12.29 -2.57 14.01
N LEU A 298 11.63 -2.09 12.97
CA LEU A 298 11.99 -0.82 12.33
C LEU A 298 11.65 0.38 13.19
N VAL A 299 10.55 0.37 13.95
CA VAL A 299 10.25 1.43 14.93
C VAL A 299 11.36 1.52 15.97
N ILE A 300 11.74 0.39 16.57
CA ILE A 300 12.84 0.29 17.55
C ILE A 300 14.14 0.84 16.93
N LYS A 301 14.48 0.42 15.70
CA LYS A 301 15.69 0.90 15.01
C LYS A 301 15.72 2.43 14.87
N HIS A 302 14.58 3.04 14.52
CA HIS A 302 14.49 4.49 14.33
C HIS A 302 14.45 5.25 15.65
N LEU A 303 13.82 4.69 16.70
CA LEU A 303 13.90 5.24 18.05
C LEU A 303 15.37 5.30 18.52
N VAL A 304 16.13 4.21 18.35
CA VAL A 304 17.56 4.18 18.68
C VAL A 304 18.34 5.21 17.87
N ALA A 305 18.09 5.30 16.56
CA ALA A 305 18.75 6.28 15.69
C ALA A 305 18.45 7.75 16.08
N LYS A 306 17.30 8.01 16.71
CA LYS A 306 16.92 9.32 17.26
C LYS A 306 17.35 9.52 18.73
N GLY A 307 18.15 8.61 19.28
CA GLY A 307 18.76 8.74 20.60
C GLY A 307 17.96 8.14 21.76
N CYS A 308 16.92 7.35 21.49
CA CYS A 308 16.20 6.62 22.55
C CYS A 308 17.09 5.50 23.11
N THR A 309 17.38 5.57 24.41
CA THR A 309 18.28 4.63 25.11
C THR A 309 17.53 3.57 25.92
N LYS A 310 16.22 3.74 26.14
CA LYS A 310 15.38 2.81 26.92
C LYS A 310 13.98 2.73 26.34
N MET A 311 13.47 1.51 26.14
CA MET A 311 12.10 1.28 25.73
C MET A 311 11.54 -0.06 26.24
N VAL A 312 10.22 -0.13 26.35
CA VAL A 312 9.50 -1.36 26.66
C VAL A 312 8.94 -1.94 25.36
N VAL A 313 9.10 -3.25 25.17
CA VAL A 313 8.58 -3.97 24.01
C VAL A 313 7.63 -5.07 24.48
N VAL A 314 6.35 -4.90 24.15
CA VAL A 314 5.30 -5.89 24.41
C VAL A 314 5.16 -6.79 23.21
N ASN A 315 5.30 -8.11 23.41
CA ASN A 315 5.16 -9.07 22.32
C ASN A 315 4.64 -10.43 22.80
N ARG A 316 4.11 -11.24 21.88
CA ARG A 316 3.68 -12.63 22.17
C ARG A 316 4.86 -13.59 22.36
N SER A 317 5.99 -13.33 21.70
CA SER A 317 7.17 -14.20 21.71
C SER A 317 8.35 -13.40 22.24
N GLU A 318 8.87 -13.84 23.38
CA GLU A 318 10.08 -13.29 24.01
C GLU A 318 11.31 -13.45 23.10
N GLU A 319 11.46 -14.62 22.48
CA GLU A 319 12.56 -14.94 21.56
C GLU A 319 12.75 -13.89 20.47
N LYS A 320 11.64 -13.37 19.90
CA LYS A 320 11.70 -12.31 18.88
C LYS A 320 12.27 -11.00 19.44
N VAL A 321 11.94 -10.66 20.69
CA VAL A 321 12.44 -9.45 21.35
C VAL A 321 13.90 -9.64 21.73
N ALA A 322 14.28 -10.82 22.24
CA ALA A 322 15.66 -11.17 22.54
C ALA A 322 16.55 -11.06 21.28
N ALA A 323 16.10 -11.59 20.14
CA ALA A 323 16.84 -11.47 18.88
C ALA A 323 17.02 -10.01 18.42
N ILE A 324 16.00 -9.16 18.61
CA ILE A 324 16.13 -7.72 18.30
C ILE A 324 17.13 -7.05 19.24
N HIS A 325 17.11 -7.39 20.52
CA HIS A 325 18.04 -6.86 21.52
C HIS A 325 19.49 -7.27 21.22
N GLU A 326 19.74 -8.51 20.80
CA GLU A 326 21.09 -8.94 20.37
C GLU A 326 21.63 -8.15 19.17
N GLU A 327 20.75 -7.81 18.21
CA GLU A 327 21.12 -7.01 17.04
C GLU A 327 21.34 -5.52 17.36
N MET A 328 20.71 -4.99 18.42
CA MET A 328 20.73 -3.57 18.78
C MET A 328 21.48 -3.35 20.09
N GLN A 329 22.80 -3.28 20.00
CA GLN A 329 23.66 -3.02 21.15
C GLN A 329 23.56 -1.56 21.61
N GLY A 330 23.66 -1.32 22.92
CA GLY A 330 23.70 0.02 23.51
C GLY A 330 22.33 0.64 23.82
N VAL A 331 21.25 -0.13 23.75
CA VAL A 331 19.90 0.27 24.15
C VAL A 331 19.30 -0.73 25.13
N GLU A 332 18.60 -0.23 26.16
CA GLU A 332 17.86 -1.07 27.11
C GLU A 332 16.48 -1.41 26.51
N ILE A 333 16.27 -2.67 26.12
CA ILE A 333 14.98 -3.18 25.64
C ILE A 333 14.39 -4.10 26.70
N ILE A 334 13.28 -3.69 27.30
CA ILE A 334 12.59 -4.46 28.33
C ILE A 334 11.44 -5.24 27.69
N TYR A 335 11.54 -6.57 27.66
CA TYR A 335 10.45 -7.42 27.22
C TYR A 335 9.29 -7.45 28.22
N ARG A 336 8.06 -7.40 27.71
CA ARG A 336 6.84 -7.65 28.47
C ARG A 336 5.88 -8.55 27.68
N PRO A 337 5.16 -9.48 28.36
CA PRO A 337 4.15 -10.29 27.71
C PRO A 337 2.92 -9.45 27.32
N LEU A 338 2.12 -9.94 26.37
CA LEU A 338 0.91 -9.24 25.92
C LEU A 338 -0.12 -9.01 27.03
N THR A 339 -0.13 -9.85 28.08
CA THR A 339 -0.99 -9.68 29.26
C THR A 339 -0.71 -8.40 30.03
N ASP A 340 0.53 -7.89 29.96
CA ASP A 340 0.96 -6.70 30.69
C ASP A 340 0.77 -5.42 29.87
N MET A 341 0.16 -5.52 28.68
CA MET A 341 0.04 -4.41 27.72
C MET A 341 -0.57 -3.15 28.33
N LEU A 342 -1.65 -3.27 29.10
CA LEU A 342 -2.33 -2.13 29.72
C LEU A 342 -1.47 -1.51 30.83
N ALA A 343 -0.84 -2.34 31.67
CA ALA A 343 0.08 -1.87 32.71
C ALA A 343 1.28 -1.13 32.11
N CYS A 344 1.88 -1.67 31.05
CA CYS A 344 2.96 -1.00 30.32
C CYS A 344 2.49 0.31 29.69
N SER A 345 1.26 0.36 29.17
CA SER A 345 0.69 1.57 28.58
C SER A 345 0.45 2.66 29.62
N ALA A 346 0.09 2.29 30.85
CA ALA A 346 -0.04 3.23 31.96
C ALA A 346 1.28 3.95 32.27
N GLU A 347 2.41 3.26 32.08
CA GLU A 347 3.76 3.79 32.30
C GLU A 347 4.39 4.45 31.07
N ALA A 348 3.74 4.41 29.91
CA ALA A 348 4.27 4.96 28.67
C ALA A 348 3.70 6.35 28.37
N ASP A 349 4.51 7.19 27.73
CA ASP A 349 4.11 8.49 27.19
C ASP A 349 3.73 8.37 25.71
N VAL A 350 4.47 7.52 24.97
CA VAL A 350 4.20 7.18 23.57
C VAL A 350 4.06 5.67 23.41
N VAL A 351 2.98 5.25 22.77
CA VAL A 351 2.64 3.85 22.49
C VAL A 351 2.57 3.64 20.99
N PHE A 352 3.50 2.85 20.45
CA PHE A 352 3.48 2.40 19.07
C PHE A 352 2.79 1.04 18.97
N THR A 353 1.78 0.92 18.10
CA THR A 353 1.14 -0.38 17.82
C THR A 353 1.46 -0.86 16.41
N SER A 354 1.94 -2.10 16.29
CA SER A 354 2.37 -2.69 15.02
C SER A 354 2.13 -4.20 14.94
N THR A 355 1.00 -4.66 15.48
CA THR A 355 0.62 -6.08 15.49
C THR A 355 -0.26 -6.45 14.30
N ALA A 356 -0.44 -7.75 14.07
CA ALA A 356 -1.36 -8.30 13.07
C ALA A 356 -2.75 -8.63 13.65
N SER A 357 -3.16 -7.98 14.75
CA SER A 357 -4.51 -8.16 15.30
C SER A 357 -5.55 -7.60 14.33
N GLU A 358 -6.62 -8.36 14.08
CA GLU A 358 -7.76 -7.92 13.27
C GLU A 358 -8.75 -7.08 14.08
N THR A 359 -8.71 -7.20 15.41
CA THR A 359 -9.50 -6.37 16.33
C THR A 359 -8.63 -5.35 17.06
N PRO A 360 -9.18 -4.18 17.40
CA PRO A 360 -8.47 -3.20 18.23
C PRO A 360 -8.04 -3.78 19.58
N LEU A 361 -6.80 -3.52 19.96
CA LEU A 361 -6.22 -3.83 21.26
C LEU A 361 -6.60 -2.77 22.31
N PHE A 362 -6.76 -1.52 21.88
CA PHE A 362 -7.19 -0.41 22.73
C PHE A 362 -8.56 0.11 22.31
N LEU A 363 -9.43 0.25 23.30
CA LEU A 363 -10.73 0.89 23.19
C LEU A 363 -10.80 2.02 24.21
N LYS A 364 -11.82 2.87 24.10
CA LYS A 364 -12.04 4.03 24.98
C LYS A 364 -12.00 3.67 26.45
N GLU A 365 -12.62 2.55 26.84
CA GLU A 365 -12.65 2.06 28.22
C GLU A 365 -11.24 1.75 28.75
N HIS A 366 -10.40 1.06 27.98
CA HIS A 366 -9.04 0.72 28.38
C HIS A 366 -8.15 1.95 28.57
N VAL A 367 -8.36 3.00 27.76
CA VAL A 367 -7.50 4.19 27.79
C VAL A 367 -7.96 5.20 28.85
N LYS A 368 -9.26 5.29 29.12
CA LYS A 368 -9.82 6.20 30.12
C LYS A 368 -9.33 5.90 31.54
N ASP A 369 -9.07 4.63 31.83
CA ASP A 369 -8.62 4.17 33.15
C ASP A 369 -7.10 4.29 33.35
N LEU A 370 -6.35 4.67 32.30
CA LEU A 370 -4.91 4.88 32.41
C LEU A 370 -4.60 6.15 33.22
N PRO A 371 -3.52 6.15 34.02
CA PRO A 371 -3.09 7.33 34.74
C PRO A 371 -2.72 8.46 33.77
N PRO A 372 -2.89 9.73 34.20
CA PRO A 372 -2.51 10.88 33.40
C PRO A 372 -1.00 10.89 33.15
N VAL A 373 -0.63 11.46 32.01
CA VAL A 373 0.75 11.62 31.59
C VAL A 373 1.32 12.93 32.16
N SER A 374 2.62 12.98 32.43
CA SER A 374 3.29 14.18 32.95
C SER A 374 3.10 15.40 32.02
N SER A 375 2.91 16.58 32.59
CA SER A 375 2.89 17.85 31.84
C SER A 375 4.21 18.11 31.11
N GLU A 376 5.33 17.55 31.57
CA GLU A 376 6.65 17.72 30.96
C GLU A 376 6.74 17.13 29.55
N VAL A 377 5.94 16.11 29.24
CA VAL A 377 5.81 15.51 27.90
C VAL A 377 4.53 15.98 27.18
N GLY A 378 3.89 17.05 27.66
CA GLY A 378 2.70 17.65 27.06
C GLY A 378 1.35 17.18 27.62
N GLY A 379 1.34 16.34 28.66
CA GLY A 379 0.12 15.92 29.37
C GLY A 379 -0.81 15.00 28.59
N LEU A 380 -0.38 14.49 27.43
CA LEU A 380 -1.16 13.63 26.55
C LEU A 380 -0.39 12.37 26.23
N ARG A 381 -1.04 11.20 26.35
CA ARG A 381 -0.48 9.94 25.86
C ARG A 381 -0.66 9.84 24.35
N LEU A 382 0.42 9.63 23.62
CA LEU A 382 0.37 9.49 22.17
C LEU A 382 0.25 8.01 21.79
N PHE A 383 -0.78 7.67 21.03
CA PHE A 383 -0.94 6.37 20.39
C PHE A 383 -0.62 6.52 18.91
N VAL A 384 0.43 5.85 18.43
CA VAL A 384 0.85 5.87 17.03
C VAL A 384 0.65 4.48 16.45
N ASP A 385 -0.45 4.32 15.73
CA ASP A 385 -0.90 3.06 15.16
C ASP A 385 -0.48 2.93 13.70
N ILE A 386 0.48 2.04 13.44
CA ILE A 386 0.95 1.74 12.09
C ILE A 386 0.41 0.42 11.55
N SER A 387 -0.59 -0.17 12.22
CA SER A 387 -1.27 -1.39 11.79
C SER A 387 -2.51 -1.11 10.94
N VAL A 388 -2.77 -2.01 9.99
CA VAL A 388 -4.02 -2.08 9.22
C VAL A 388 -4.39 -3.56 9.09
N PRO A 389 -5.51 -4.03 9.71
CA PRO A 389 -6.47 -3.27 10.51
C PRO A 389 -5.88 -2.59 11.76
N ARG A 390 -6.51 -1.50 12.19
CA ARG A 390 -6.02 -0.69 13.31
C ARG A 390 -6.05 -1.48 14.62
N ASN A 391 -4.98 -1.33 15.40
CA ASN A 391 -4.85 -1.87 16.74
C ASN A 391 -5.40 -0.91 17.80
N VAL A 392 -5.66 0.36 17.45
CA VAL A 392 -6.30 1.33 18.35
C VAL A 392 -7.63 1.77 17.76
N GLY A 393 -8.71 1.59 18.54
CA GLY A 393 -10.04 1.99 18.10
C GLY A 393 -10.16 3.51 17.96
N SER A 394 -10.88 3.97 16.94
CA SER A 394 -11.07 5.40 16.66
C SER A 394 -11.65 6.19 17.85
N CYS A 395 -12.47 5.52 18.67
CA CYS A 395 -13.06 6.06 19.91
C CYS A 395 -12.04 6.51 20.98
N VAL A 396 -10.77 6.11 20.87
CA VAL A 396 -9.70 6.58 21.77
C VAL A 396 -9.42 8.07 21.57
N SER A 397 -9.71 8.62 20.39
CA SER A 397 -9.53 10.06 20.10
C SER A 397 -10.43 10.96 20.94
N ASP A 398 -11.50 10.42 21.52
CA ASP A 398 -12.43 11.16 22.39
C ASP A 398 -11.93 11.30 23.83
N VAL A 399 -10.82 10.64 24.19
CA VAL A 399 -10.28 10.66 25.56
C VAL A 399 -9.37 11.87 25.71
N GLU A 400 -9.71 12.80 26.62
CA GLU A 400 -8.99 14.07 26.79
C GLU A 400 -7.49 13.91 27.05
N GLY A 401 -7.08 12.84 27.75
CA GLY A 401 -5.68 12.52 28.06
C GLY A 401 -4.92 11.73 26.99
N ALA A 402 -5.50 11.51 25.81
CA ALA A 402 -4.89 10.71 24.75
C ALA A 402 -5.01 11.36 23.37
N ARG A 403 -4.06 11.04 22.49
CA ARG A 403 -4.09 11.40 21.08
C ARG A 403 -3.79 10.17 20.25
N LEU A 404 -4.59 9.93 19.21
CA LEU A 404 -4.41 8.84 18.27
C LEU A 404 -3.91 9.38 16.93
N TYR A 405 -2.88 8.74 16.40
CA TYR A 405 -2.39 8.89 15.05
C TYR A 405 -2.39 7.52 14.37
N ASN A 406 -2.85 7.47 13.13
CA ASN A 406 -2.84 6.27 12.30
C ASN A 406 -1.94 6.47 11.07
N VAL A 407 -1.88 5.46 10.19
CA VAL A 407 -1.04 5.49 8.98
C VAL A 407 -1.34 6.66 8.03
N ASP A 408 -2.57 7.19 8.02
CA ASP A 408 -2.93 8.33 7.17
C ASP A 408 -2.34 9.65 7.69
N ASP A 409 -2.16 9.78 9.01
CA ASP A 409 -1.59 10.98 9.65
C ASP A 409 -0.09 11.12 9.37
N LEU A 410 0.58 10.02 9.03
CA LEU A 410 2.00 10.00 8.66
C LEU A 410 2.30 10.82 7.39
N LYS A 411 1.28 11.16 6.59
CA LYS A 411 1.41 12.10 5.46
C LYS A 411 1.99 13.45 5.88
N GLU A 412 1.71 13.91 7.10
CA GLU A 412 2.23 15.18 7.63
C GLU A 412 3.76 15.19 7.65
N VAL A 413 4.37 14.10 8.11
CA VAL A 413 5.83 13.95 8.19
C VAL A 413 6.45 13.82 6.81
N VAL A 414 5.80 13.07 5.92
CA VAL A 414 6.28 12.92 4.55
C VAL A 414 6.21 14.25 3.79
N ALA A 415 5.18 15.07 4.02
CA ALA A 415 5.07 16.39 3.38
C ALA A 415 6.09 17.41 3.93
N ALA A 416 6.58 17.21 5.16
CA ALA A 416 7.57 18.07 5.80
C ALA A 416 9.03 17.74 5.41
N ASN A 417 9.30 16.51 4.96
CA ASN A 417 10.60 16.01 4.52
C ASN A 417 10.74 16.09 2.99
#